data_AF-A0A355XSM9-F1
#
_entry.id   AF-A0A355XSM9-F1
#
_cell.length_a   1.000
_cell.length_b   1.000
_cell.length_c   1.000
_cell.angle_alpha   90.00
_cell.angle_beta   90.00
_cell.angle_gamma   90.00
#
_symmetry.space_group_name_H-M   'P 1'
#
loop_
_entity.id
_entity.type
_entity.pdbx_description
1 polymer ?
#
loop_
_entity_poly.entity_id
_entity_poly.type
_entity_poly.pdbx_seq_one_letter_code
_entity_poly.pdbx_strand_id
1 'polypeptide(L)'
;MTEMKSLKSFGIYDLQVLKEANRERLAVCIKPAYRNRPQYKKVLDTEFAKNKDIDHPNILKYEALEETEDMGPSILMEWEEGRSLADYAAESHTEEEKKSIVTQIAEALDYLHVHGHIHAALTPAVIFVTTKDDTVKILNFRQRYADGLKQPIETLRFIAPEAKDGTVTLDARADIFSLGQVVKCLNMPLSYQSVISCCCSFGRSERYADIDAFLSDFNHQKRSRADYREEAAEDLQRAMGPNRAAMGIVALIVVLVIVAAVWIFRQQSQQTDNETAQATEQVDSTAAASNTSSEAPVATSPATTAPQDSDQASLNELMPQVQTDLDNIYAKAKGKKSLKRKVSKYYKGLRKVLAGKGWSDAQLQAFDKAFADYNGQKMAE
;
A
#
# COMPACT_ATOMS: atom_id res chain seq x y z
N MET A 1 -28.96 -42.18 1.42
CA MET A 1 -29.35 -40.79 1.10
C MET A 1 -28.15 -39.92 1.39
N THR A 2 -27.68 -39.16 0.39
CA THR A 2 -26.65 -38.15 0.60
C THR A 2 -27.33 -36.96 1.27
N GLU A 3 -26.94 -36.64 2.51
CA GLU A 3 -27.40 -35.40 3.16
C GLU A 3 -26.64 -34.23 2.52
N MET A 4 -27.36 -33.13 2.24
CA MET A 4 -26.80 -31.95 1.59
C MET A 4 -26.98 -30.73 2.46
N LYS A 5 -25.88 -30.05 2.80
CA LYS A 5 -25.89 -28.77 3.52
C LYS A 5 -25.35 -27.68 2.60
N SER A 6 -26.15 -26.65 2.33
CA SER A 6 -25.72 -25.51 1.53
C SER A 6 -24.83 -24.57 2.35
N LEU A 7 -23.71 -24.15 1.76
CA LEU A 7 -22.85 -23.09 2.28
C LEU A 7 -23.17 -21.77 1.59
N LYS A 8 -22.72 -20.66 2.18
CA LYS A 8 -22.88 -19.33 1.56
C LYS A 8 -22.19 -19.29 0.20
N SER A 9 -22.98 -19.17 -0.86
CA SER A 9 -22.52 -19.20 -2.25
C SER A 9 -22.60 -17.83 -2.92
N PHE A 10 -21.78 -17.61 -3.95
CA PHE A 10 -21.67 -16.32 -4.64
C PHE A 10 -21.68 -16.50 -6.16
N GLY A 11 -22.17 -15.47 -6.85
CA GLY A 11 -22.22 -15.47 -8.31
C GLY A 11 -23.04 -16.63 -8.87
N ILE A 12 -22.50 -17.29 -9.89
CA ILE A 12 -23.17 -18.40 -10.59
C ILE A 12 -23.06 -19.76 -9.88
N TYR A 13 -22.27 -19.83 -8.81
CA TYR A 13 -21.95 -21.08 -8.14
C TYR A 13 -22.85 -21.32 -6.94
N ASP A 14 -23.03 -22.61 -6.61
CA ASP A 14 -23.65 -23.09 -5.39
C ASP A 14 -22.69 -24.05 -4.68
N LEU A 15 -22.51 -23.88 -3.38
CA LEU A 15 -21.56 -24.66 -2.59
C LEU A 15 -22.35 -25.59 -1.68
N GLN A 16 -22.12 -26.89 -1.80
CA GLN A 16 -22.88 -27.90 -1.08
C GLN A 16 -21.94 -28.90 -0.41
N VAL A 17 -22.09 -29.10 0.89
CA VAL A 17 -21.43 -30.19 1.60
C VAL A 17 -22.27 -31.45 1.41
N LEU A 18 -21.66 -32.47 0.81
CA LEU A 18 -22.24 -33.78 0.54
C LEU A 18 -21.77 -34.75 1.62
N LYS A 19 -22.71 -35.34 2.35
CA LYS A 19 -22.43 -36.36 3.35
C LYS A 19 -22.70 -37.75 2.78
N GLU A 20 -21.64 -38.48 2.50
CA GLU A 20 -21.66 -39.89 2.13
C GLU A 20 -21.27 -40.74 3.34
N ALA A 21 -21.69 -42.00 3.39
CA ALA A 21 -21.71 -42.83 4.61
C ALA A 21 -20.48 -42.75 5.53
N ASN A 22 -19.27 -42.55 5.00
CA ASN A 22 -18.02 -42.42 5.77
C ASN A 22 -17.17 -41.18 5.43
N ARG A 23 -17.68 -40.23 4.62
CA ARG A 23 -16.90 -39.04 4.24
C ARG A 23 -17.79 -37.86 3.88
N GLU A 24 -17.28 -36.67 4.11
CA GLU A 24 -17.89 -35.44 3.60
C GLU A 24 -17.06 -34.89 2.44
N ARG A 25 -17.74 -34.32 1.44
CA ARG A 25 -17.12 -33.68 0.28
C ARG A 25 -17.75 -32.32 0.03
N LEU A 26 -16.96 -31.35 -0.40
CA LEU A 26 -17.48 -30.07 -0.86
C LEU A 26 -17.73 -30.15 -2.37
N ALA A 27 -18.96 -29.89 -2.79
CA ALA A 27 -19.33 -29.76 -4.19
C ALA A 27 -19.47 -28.28 -4.54
N VAL A 28 -18.72 -27.84 -5.55
CA VAL A 28 -18.89 -26.54 -6.21
C VAL A 28 -19.69 -26.76 -7.48
N CYS A 29 -20.98 -26.46 -7.40
CA CYS A 29 -21.97 -26.70 -8.45
C CYS A 29 -22.30 -25.40 -9.20
N ILE A 30 -22.86 -25.51 -10.41
CA ILE A 30 -23.48 -24.36 -11.10
C ILE A 30 -24.94 -24.27 -10.67
N LYS A 31 -25.39 -23.08 -10.24
CA LYS A 31 -26.79 -22.83 -9.86
C LYS A 31 -27.75 -23.23 -11.00
N PRO A 32 -28.95 -23.75 -10.70
CA PRO A 32 -29.90 -24.23 -11.72
C PRO A 32 -30.17 -23.23 -12.86
N ALA A 33 -30.27 -21.93 -12.54
CA ALA A 33 -30.49 -20.85 -13.53
C ALA A 33 -29.38 -20.72 -14.59
N TYR A 34 -28.19 -21.29 -14.34
CA TYR A 34 -26.99 -21.15 -15.17
C TYR A 34 -26.47 -22.49 -15.70
N ARG A 35 -26.99 -23.63 -15.20
CA ARG A 35 -26.48 -24.97 -15.46
C ARG A 35 -26.43 -25.34 -16.94
N ASN A 36 -27.44 -24.93 -17.71
CA ASN A 36 -27.57 -25.26 -19.14
C ASN A 36 -26.78 -24.31 -20.06
N ARG A 37 -25.97 -23.39 -19.50
CA ARG A 37 -25.17 -22.45 -20.30
C ARG A 37 -23.78 -23.02 -20.56
N PRO A 38 -23.43 -23.39 -21.81
CA PRO A 38 -22.17 -24.09 -22.12
C PRO A 38 -20.92 -23.32 -21.67
N GLN A 39 -20.96 -21.99 -21.69
CA GLN A 39 -19.84 -21.16 -21.25
C GLN A 39 -19.47 -21.37 -19.78
N TYR A 40 -20.43 -21.69 -18.90
CA TYR A 40 -20.14 -21.88 -17.48
C TYR A 40 -19.67 -23.29 -17.17
N LYS A 41 -20.16 -24.30 -17.91
CA LYS A 41 -19.60 -25.66 -17.85
C LYS A 41 -18.13 -25.66 -18.23
N LYS A 42 -17.78 -25.00 -19.34
CA LYS A 42 -16.39 -24.85 -19.79
C LYS A 42 -15.49 -24.15 -18.76
N VAL A 43 -16.01 -23.17 -18.01
CA VAL A 43 -15.25 -22.56 -16.92
C VAL A 43 -14.96 -23.58 -15.83
N LEU A 44 -15.93 -24.39 -15.42
CA LEU A 44 -15.73 -25.45 -14.43
C LEU A 44 -14.65 -26.45 -14.89
N ASP A 45 -14.73 -26.92 -16.14
CA ASP A 45 -13.74 -27.83 -16.72
C ASP A 45 -12.33 -27.23 -16.70
N THR A 46 -12.23 -25.94 -17.04
CA THR A 46 -10.95 -25.21 -17.06
C THR A 46 -10.39 -25.02 -15.65
N GLU A 47 -11.24 -24.68 -14.68
CA GLU A 47 -10.84 -24.53 -13.28
C GLU A 47 -10.39 -25.86 -12.67
N PHE A 48 -11.09 -26.96 -12.96
CA PHE A 48 -10.67 -28.29 -12.52
C PHE A 48 -9.31 -28.67 -13.14
N ALA A 49 -9.17 -28.56 -14.45
CA ALA A 49 -7.93 -28.91 -15.15
C ALA A 49 -6.73 -28.09 -14.67
N LYS A 50 -6.96 -26.82 -14.28
CA LYS A 50 -5.92 -25.92 -13.78
C LYS A 50 -5.47 -26.26 -12.35
N ASN A 51 -6.39 -26.67 -11.47
CA ASN A 51 -6.13 -26.73 -10.03
C ASN A 51 -6.09 -28.15 -9.46
N LYS A 52 -6.40 -29.19 -10.25
CA LYS A 52 -6.46 -30.60 -9.80
C LYS A 52 -5.15 -31.15 -9.19
N ASP A 53 -4.00 -30.61 -9.59
CA ASP A 53 -2.69 -31.10 -9.17
C ASP A 53 -2.12 -30.30 -7.97
N ILE A 54 -2.88 -29.31 -7.45
CA ILE A 54 -2.52 -28.54 -6.26
C ILE A 54 -2.73 -29.42 -5.01
N ASP A 55 -1.67 -29.58 -4.22
CA ASP A 55 -1.68 -30.41 -3.01
C ASP A 55 -0.94 -29.68 -1.88
N HIS A 56 -1.70 -29.03 -0.99
CA HIS A 56 -1.19 -28.29 0.15
C HIS A 56 -2.15 -28.46 1.33
N PRO A 57 -1.67 -28.67 2.57
CA PRO A 57 -2.53 -28.91 3.72
C PRO A 57 -3.59 -27.81 3.94
N ASN A 58 -3.27 -26.56 3.59
CA ASN A 58 -4.17 -25.42 3.75
C ASN A 58 -4.99 -25.02 2.52
N ILE A 59 -5.03 -25.85 1.47
CA ILE A 59 -5.84 -25.62 0.26
C ILE A 59 -6.76 -26.82 0.08
N LEU A 60 -8.04 -26.57 -0.21
CA LEU A 60 -8.98 -27.65 -0.49
C LEU A 60 -8.54 -28.41 -1.75
N LYS A 61 -8.24 -29.69 -1.57
CA LYS A 61 -7.85 -30.60 -2.64
C LYS A 61 -9.02 -30.92 -3.55
N TYR A 62 -8.77 -30.78 -4.86
CA TYR A 62 -9.71 -31.17 -5.90
C TYR A 62 -9.67 -32.70 -6.05
N GLU A 63 -10.81 -33.36 -5.95
CA GLU A 63 -10.90 -34.82 -6.06
C GLU A 63 -11.40 -35.26 -7.43
N ALA A 64 -12.50 -34.66 -7.90
CA ALA A 64 -13.17 -35.09 -9.13
C ALA A 64 -13.97 -33.98 -9.78
N LEU A 65 -14.26 -34.14 -11.06
CA LEU A 65 -15.26 -33.39 -11.80
C LEU A 65 -16.35 -34.39 -12.20
N GLU A 66 -17.55 -34.22 -11.65
CA GLU A 66 -18.68 -35.13 -11.84
C GLU A 66 -19.89 -34.37 -12.38
N GLU A 67 -20.83 -35.08 -13.00
CA GLU A 67 -22.10 -34.53 -13.46
C GLU A 67 -23.24 -35.45 -13.00
N THR A 68 -24.13 -34.92 -12.17
CA THR A 68 -25.32 -35.65 -11.69
C THR A 68 -26.60 -34.96 -12.15
N GLU A 69 -27.70 -35.70 -12.21
CA GLU A 69 -29.01 -35.10 -12.57
C GLU A 69 -29.40 -33.97 -11.62
N ASP A 70 -29.17 -34.16 -10.32
CA ASP A 70 -29.56 -33.20 -9.27
C ASP A 70 -28.67 -31.95 -9.24
N MET A 71 -27.34 -32.10 -9.35
CA MET A 71 -26.38 -30.99 -9.20
C MET A 71 -25.84 -30.42 -10.52
N GLY A 72 -25.94 -31.17 -11.61
CA GLY A 72 -25.26 -30.85 -12.87
C GLY A 72 -23.75 -31.03 -12.76
N PRO A 73 -22.97 -30.35 -13.62
CA PRO A 73 -21.51 -30.32 -13.53
C PRO A 73 -21.05 -29.72 -12.21
N SER A 74 -20.22 -30.46 -11.49
CA SER A 74 -19.75 -30.11 -10.14
C SER A 74 -18.30 -30.55 -9.94
N ILE A 75 -17.52 -29.66 -9.34
CA ILE A 75 -16.19 -30.02 -8.83
C ILE A 75 -16.37 -30.53 -7.41
N LEU A 76 -15.90 -31.74 -7.15
CA LEU A 76 -15.85 -32.34 -5.83
C LEU A 76 -14.47 -32.14 -5.23
N MET A 77 -14.45 -31.71 -3.98
CA MET A 77 -13.26 -31.43 -3.21
C MET A 77 -13.32 -32.15 -1.87
N GLU A 78 -12.15 -32.37 -1.27
CA GLU A 78 -12.07 -32.79 0.12
C GLU A 78 -12.85 -31.80 1.00
N TRP A 79 -13.43 -32.28 2.10
CA TRP A 79 -14.07 -31.41 3.07
C TRP A 79 -13.87 -31.93 4.48
N GLU A 80 -13.62 -31.00 5.39
CA GLU A 80 -13.61 -31.23 6.82
C GLU A 80 -14.55 -30.20 7.47
N GLU A 81 -15.25 -30.63 8.51
CA GLU A 81 -16.21 -29.76 9.20
C GLU A 81 -15.50 -28.49 9.73
N GLY A 82 -16.08 -27.34 9.38
CA GLY A 82 -15.48 -26.05 9.66
C GLY A 82 -16.48 -24.91 9.53
N ARG A 83 -15.98 -23.72 9.88
CA ARG A 83 -16.70 -22.44 9.76
C ARG A 83 -15.97 -21.51 8.80
N SER A 84 -16.66 -20.54 8.22
CA SER A 84 -15.99 -19.56 7.37
C SER A 84 -15.09 -18.66 8.23
N LEU A 85 -14.05 -18.08 7.62
CA LEU A 85 -13.21 -17.12 8.33
C LEU A 85 -14.01 -15.89 8.78
N ALA A 86 -15.10 -15.56 8.08
CA ALA A 86 -16.01 -14.50 8.52
C ALA A 86 -16.71 -14.84 9.84
N ASP A 87 -17.11 -16.10 10.03
CA ASP A 87 -17.75 -16.57 11.27
C ASP A 87 -16.70 -16.69 12.39
N TYR A 88 -15.53 -17.26 12.08
CA TYR A 88 -14.36 -17.30 12.98
C TYR A 88 -13.99 -15.89 13.49
N ALA A 89 -13.96 -14.89 12.62
CA ALA A 89 -13.64 -13.52 13.01
C ALA A 89 -14.70 -12.85 13.90
N ALA A 90 -15.93 -13.37 13.94
CA ALA A 90 -16.99 -12.90 14.82
C ALA A 90 -16.89 -13.50 16.24
N GLU A 91 -16.09 -14.55 16.42
CA GLU A 91 -15.79 -15.17 17.70
C GLU A 91 -14.64 -14.45 18.43
N SER A 92 -14.46 -14.77 19.71
CA SER A 92 -13.36 -14.25 20.52
C SER A 92 -12.16 -15.19 20.44
N HIS A 93 -11.09 -14.72 19.79
CA HIS A 93 -9.81 -15.42 19.69
C HIS A 93 -8.67 -14.57 20.23
N THR A 94 -7.68 -15.24 20.79
CA THR A 94 -6.38 -14.66 21.19
C THR A 94 -5.62 -14.12 19.98
N GLU A 95 -4.63 -13.27 20.24
CA GLU A 95 -3.75 -12.78 19.18
C GLU A 95 -2.97 -13.93 18.52
N GLU A 96 -2.50 -14.88 19.33
CA GLU A 96 -1.74 -16.06 18.91
C GLU A 96 -2.54 -16.95 17.95
N GLU A 97 -3.81 -17.24 18.27
CA GLU A 97 -4.69 -18.02 17.40
C GLU A 97 -4.90 -17.31 16.06
N LYS A 98 -5.20 -16.01 16.08
CA LYS A 98 -5.35 -15.22 14.84
C LYS A 98 -4.07 -15.17 14.03
N LYS A 99 -2.91 -15.05 14.70
CA LYS A 99 -1.59 -15.08 14.05
C LYS A 99 -1.34 -16.43 13.37
N SER A 100 -1.71 -17.53 14.01
CA SER A 100 -1.65 -18.87 13.43
C SER A 100 -2.49 -18.96 12.15
N ILE A 101 -3.74 -18.49 12.19
CA ILE A 101 -4.63 -18.46 11.02
C ILE A 101 -4.03 -17.65 9.87
N VAL A 102 -3.51 -16.45 10.15
CA VAL A 102 -2.87 -15.60 9.11
C VAL A 102 -1.65 -16.29 8.51
N THR A 103 -0.85 -16.98 9.34
CA THR A 103 0.36 -17.68 8.89
C THR A 103 0.00 -18.84 7.95
N GLN A 104 -0.97 -19.67 8.31
CA GLN A 104 -1.46 -20.76 7.45
C GLN A 104 -2.03 -20.24 6.12
N ILE A 105 -2.74 -19.10 6.14
CA ILE A 105 -3.23 -18.46 4.91
C ILE A 105 -2.06 -18.00 4.04
N ALA A 106 -1.06 -17.37 4.64
CA ALA A 106 0.11 -16.87 3.93
C ALA A 106 0.90 -18.03 3.28
N GLU A 107 1.18 -19.10 4.03
CA GLU A 107 1.88 -20.31 3.53
C GLU A 107 1.15 -20.94 2.34
N ALA A 108 -0.18 -21.01 2.38
CA ALA A 108 -0.99 -21.47 1.24
C ALA A 108 -0.83 -20.57 0.00
N LEU A 109 -0.80 -19.24 0.19
CA LEU A 109 -0.59 -18.31 -0.91
C LEU A 109 0.82 -18.41 -1.48
N ASP A 110 1.84 -18.58 -0.63
CA ASP A 110 3.22 -18.76 -1.06
C ASP A 110 3.36 -20.00 -1.93
N TYR A 111 2.79 -21.12 -1.46
CA TYR A 111 2.72 -22.36 -2.24
C TYR A 111 2.09 -22.12 -3.62
N LEU A 112 0.96 -21.42 -3.70
CA LEU A 112 0.33 -21.09 -4.98
C LEU A 112 1.26 -20.26 -5.86
N HIS A 113 1.88 -19.22 -5.31
CA HIS A 113 2.74 -18.29 -6.04
C HIS A 113 3.97 -18.98 -6.62
N VAL A 114 4.63 -19.85 -5.84
CA VAL A 114 5.78 -20.67 -6.28
C VAL A 114 5.40 -21.60 -7.45
N HIS A 115 4.17 -22.10 -7.48
CA HIS A 115 3.66 -22.93 -8.57
C HIS A 115 3.06 -22.12 -9.74
N GLY A 116 3.19 -20.79 -9.73
CA GLY A 116 2.70 -19.92 -10.81
C GLY A 116 1.19 -19.65 -10.78
N HIS A 117 0.53 -19.95 -9.66
CA HIS A 117 -0.89 -19.68 -9.45
C HIS A 117 -1.07 -18.39 -8.64
N ILE A 118 -1.92 -17.48 -9.14
CA ILE A 118 -2.41 -16.33 -8.37
C ILE A 118 -3.87 -16.61 -7.99
N HIS A 119 -4.19 -16.56 -6.70
CA HIS A 119 -5.52 -16.86 -6.19
C HIS A 119 -6.55 -15.85 -6.71
N ALA A 120 -6.26 -14.55 -6.60
CA ALA A 120 -6.98 -13.38 -7.10
C ALA A 120 -8.43 -13.20 -6.62
N ALA A 121 -8.94 -14.11 -5.79
CA ALA A 121 -10.30 -14.07 -5.24
C ALA A 121 -10.32 -14.34 -3.73
N LEU A 122 -9.24 -14.02 -3.01
CA LEU A 122 -9.11 -14.36 -1.59
C LEU A 122 -10.03 -13.47 -0.75
N THR A 123 -10.96 -14.10 -0.03
CA THR A 123 -11.91 -13.42 0.86
C THR A 123 -12.23 -14.30 2.07
N PRO A 124 -12.73 -13.73 3.18
CA PRO A 124 -13.14 -14.54 4.33
C PRO A 124 -14.23 -15.58 4.05
N ALA A 125 -14.95 -15.46 2.93
CA ALA A 125 -16.01 -16.40 2.56
C ALA A 125 -15.50 -17.62 1.77
N VAL A 126 -14.24 -17.61 1.32
CA VAL A 126 -13.58 -18.73 0.63
C VAL A 126 -12.45 -19.32 1.47
N ILE A 127 -12.33 -18.88 2.72
CA ILE A 127 -11.39 -19.41 3.71
C ILE A 127 -12.23 -20.08 4.78
N PHE A 128 -11.94 -21.34 5.06
CA PHE A 128 -12.59 -22.12 6.11
C PHE A 128 -11.59 -22.45 7.21
N VAL A 129 -12.09 -22.55 8.44
CA VAL A 129 -11.31 -22.93 9.62
C VAL A 129 -11.99 -24.16 10.21
N THR A 130 -11.27 -25.28 10.29
CA THR A 130 -11.80 -26.54 10.81
C THR A 130 -12.17 -26.38 12.29
N THR A 131 -13.26 -27.00 12.73
CA THR A 131 -13.68 -26.93 14.15
C THR A 131 -12.85 -27.85 15.05
N LYS A 132 -12.09 -28.77 14.46
CA LYS A 132 -11.29 -29.76 15.17
C LYS A 132 -10.00 -29.18 15.75
N ASP A 133 -9.27 -28.41 14.96
CA ASP A 133 -7.92 -27.94 15.28
C ASP A 133 -7.58 -26.55 14.69
N ASP A 134 -8.59 -25.81 14.21
CA ASP A 134 -8.43 -24.51 13.57
C ASP A 134 -7.43 -24.52 12.39
N THR A 135 -7.38 -25.64 11.67
CA THR A 135 -6.67 -25.75 10.40
C THR A 135 -7.38 -24.92 9.33
N VAL A 136 -6.63 -24.08 8.63
CA VAL A 136 -7.14 -23.30 7.50
C VAL A 136 -7.30 -24.18 6.27
N LYS A 137 -8.43 -24.04 5.58
CA LYS A 137 -8.69 -24.65 4.27
C LYS A 137 -9.17 -23.57 3.29
N ILE A 138 -8.35 -23.23 2.30
CA ILE A 138 -8.67 -22.23 1.28
C ILE A 138 -9.31 -22.90 0.06
N LEU A 139 -10.48 -22.40 -0.33
CA LEU A 139 -11.08 -22.70 -1.62
C LEU A 139 -10.41 -21.88 -2.72
N ASN A 140 -9.39 -22.46 -3.36
CA ASN A 140 -8.71 -21.86 -4.53
C ASN A 140 -9.59 -21.95 -5.77
N PHE A 141 -10.60 -21.08 -5.84
CA PHE A 141 -11.59 -21.07 -6.91
C PHE A 141 -12.06 -19.65 -7.21
N ARG A 142 -11.97 -19.24 -8.48
CA ARG A 142 -12.35 -17.87 -8.86
C ARG A 142 -13.86 -17.75 -9.07
N GLN A 143 -14.51 -16.94 -8.24
CA GLN A 143 -15.92 -16.63 -8.40
C GLN A 143 -16.21 -15.92 -9.73
N ARG A 144 -17.32 -16.31 -10.37
CA ARG A 144 -17.81 -15.76 -11.64
C ARG A 144 -19.22 -15.25 -11.45
N TYR A 145 -19.52 -14.14 -12.10
CA TYR A 145 -20.83 -13.48 -12.07
C TYR A 145 -21.39 -13.48 -13.48
N ALA A 146 -22.68 -13.80 -13.61
CA ALA A 146 -23.37 -13.75 -14.90
C ALA A 146 -23.56 -12.31 -15.37
N ASP A 147 -23.78 -12.12 -16.67
CA ASP A 147 -24.12 -10.81 -17.22
C ASP A 147 -25.31 -10.20 -16.48
N GLY A 148 -25.16 -8.96 -16.01
CA GLY A 148 -26.16 -8.25 -15.21
C GLY A 148 -26.08 -8.52 -13.70
N LEU A 149 -25.33 -9.52 -13.24
CA LEU A 149 -25.00 -9.67 -11.82
C LEU A 149 -23.75 -8.86 -11.48
N LYS A 150 -23.91 -7.90 -10.56
CA LYS A 150 -22.77 -7.18 -10.00
C LYS A 150 -22.14 -8.00 -8.88
N GLN A 151 -20.81 -7.99 -8.82
CA GLN A 151 -20.09 -8.51 -7.68
C GLN A 151 -20.46 -7.72 -6.42
N PRO A 152 -20.76 -8.37 -5.29
CA PRO A 152 -21.11 -7.69 -4.04
C PRO A 152 -20.02 -6.72 -3.61
N ILE A 153 -20.41 -5.52 -3.17
CA ILE A 153 -19.48 -4.47 -2.72
C ILE A 153 -18.61 -4.98 -1.57
N GLU A 154 -19.17 -5.85 -0.74
CA GLU A 154 -18.51 -6.49 0.39
C GLU A 154 -17.34 -7.38 -0.04
N THR A 155 -17.41 -7.94 -1.25
CA THR A 155 -16.33 -8.75 -1.86
C THR A 155 -15.30 -7.86 -2.54
N LEU A 156 -15.75 -6.77 -3.19
CA LEU A 156 -14.87 -5.83 -3.90
C LEU A 156 -13.81 -5.18 -2.99
N ARG A 157 -14.04 -5.07 -1.68
CA ARG A 157 -13.05 -4.49 -0.76
C ARG A 157 -11.77 -5.35 -0.64
N PHE A 158 -11.85 -6.66 -0.92
CA PHE A 158 -10.69 -7.56 -0.84
C PHE A 158 -9.89 -7.60 -2.14
N ILE A 159 -10.44 -7.07 -3.23
CA ILE A 159 -9.81 -7.11 -4.55
C ILE A 159 -8.86 -5.93 -4.71
N ALA A 160 -7.63 -6.23 -5.09
CA ALA A 160 -6.59 -5.24 -5.38
C ALA A 160 -7.06 -4.24 -6.45
N PRO A 161 -6.68 -2.95 -6.37
CA PRO A 161 -7.06 -1.93 -7.35
C PRO A 161 -6.81 -2.34 -8.81
N GLU A 162 -5.63 -2.87 -9.12
CA GLU A 162 -5.24 -3.29 -10.47
C GLU A 162 -6.08 -4.46 -11.00
N ALA A 163 -6.60 -5.32 -10.11
CA ALA A 163 -7.50 -6.41 -10.47
C ALA A 163 -8.91 -5.93 -10.84
N LYS A 164 -9.28 -4.72 -10.43
CA LYS A 164 -10.56 -4.08 -10.83
C LYS A 164 -10.44 -3.41 -12.18
N ASP A 165 -9.28 -2.80 -12.44
CA ASP A 165 -9.03 -2.06 -13.67
C ASP A 165 -8.84 -2.99 -14.87
N GLY A 166 -8.30 -4.21 -14.65
CA GLY A 166 -8.15 -5.24 -15.68
C GLY A 166 -7.13 -4.91 -16.77
N THR A 167 -6.37 -3.83 -16.59
CA THR A 167 -5.39 -3.29 -17.56
C THR A 167 -4.00 -3.90 -17.42
N VAL A 168 -3.73 -4.59 -16.31
CA VAL A 168 -2.42 -5.14 -15.97
C VAL A 168 -2.56 -6.61 -15.58
N THR A 169 -1.62 -7.45 -16.02
CA THR A 169 -1.53 -8.85 -15.57
C THR A 169 -1.31 -8.90 -14.07
N LEU A 170 -2.10 -9.71 -13.38
CA LEU A 170 -2.01 -9.89 -11.93
C LEU A 170 -0.78 -10.71 -11.55
N ASP A 171 -0.14 -10.31 -10.46
CA ASP A 171 0.95 -11.03 -9.81
C ASP A 171 0.59 -11.34 -8.35
N ALA A 172 1.53 -11.97 -7.63
CA ALA A 172 1.43 -12.31 -6.21
C ALA A 172 0.97 -11.15 -5.32
N ARG A 173 1.28 -9.90 -5.70
CA ARG A 173 0.98 -8.72 -4.89
C ARG A 173 -0.50 -8.38 -4.88
N ALA A 174 -1.29 -8.89 -5.83
CA ALA A 174 -2.74 -8.82 -5.78
C ALA A 174 -3.29 -9.65 -4.60
N ASP A 175 -2.72 -10.83 -4.35
CA ASP A 175 -3.11 -11.68 -3.22
C ASP A 175 -2.61 -11.11 -1.89
N ILE A 176 -1.43 -10.49 -1.87
CA ILE A 176 -0.91 -9.79 -0.68
C ILE A 176 -1.86 -8.64 -0.26
N PHE A 177 -2.44 -7.93 -1.23
CA PHE A 177 -3.48 -6.93 -0.92
C PHE A 177 -4.70 -7.59 -0.27
N SER A 178 -5.19 -8.69 -0.85
CA SER A 178 -6.32 -9.42 -0.28
C SER A 178 -6.01 -9.96 1.12
N LEU A 179 -4.79 -10.45 1.35
CA LEU A 179 -4.29 -10.90 2.65
C LEU A 179 -4.33 -9.77 3.68
N GLY A 180 -3.84 -8.57 3.34
CA GLY A 180 -3.94 -7.40 4.22
C GLY A 180 -5.37 -7.07 4.64
N GLN A 181 -6.33 -7.21 3.72
CA GLN A 181 -7.75 -7.02 4.00
C GLN A 181 -8.33 -8.14 4.87
N VAL A 182 -7.82 -9.38 4.74
CA VAL A 182 -8.16 -10.51 5.61
C VAL A 182 -7.61 -10.29 7.03
N VAL A 183 -6.35 -9.90 7.17
CA VAL A 183 -5.73 -9.56 8.47
C VAL A 183 -6.53 -8.46 9.17
N LYS A 184 -6.99 -7.45 8.42
CA LYS A 184 -7.87 -6.40 8.93
C LYS A 184 -9.21 -6.94 9.42
N CYS A 185 -9.80 -7.93 8.74
CA CYS A 185 -11.05 -8.57 9.16
C CYS A 185 -10.93 -9.37 10.46
N LEU A 186 -9.75 -9.90 10.78
CA LEU A 186 -9.49 -10.63 12.03
C LEU A 186 -9.35 -9.70 13.26
N ASN A 187 -9.47 -8.38 13.07
CA ASN A 187 -9.32 -7.38 14.14
C ASN A 187 -8.02 -7.59 14.95
N MET A 188 -6.90 -7.68 14.24
CA MET A 188 -5.57 -7.73 14.88
C MET A 188 -5.28 -6.42 15.64
N PRO A 189 -4.44 -6.46 16.69
CA PRO A 189 -4.05 -5.26 17.44
C PRO A 189 -3.39 -4.18 16.57
N LEU A 190 -3.35 -2.95 17.09
CA LEU A 190 -2.78 -1.80 16.38
C LEU A 190 -1.30 -1.96 16.00
N SER A 191 -0.55 -2.84 16.68
CA SER A 191 0.83 -3.19 16.31
C SER A 191 0.95 -3.67 14.87
N TYR A 192 -0.06 -4.34 14.33
CA TYR A 192 -0.05 -4.87 12.96
C TYR A 192 -0.44 -3.82 11.90
N GLN A 193 -0.72 -2.57 12.27
CA GLN A 193 -1.19 -1.56 11.31
C GLN A 193 -0.17 -1.18 10.24
N SER A 194 1.13 -1.20 10.56
CA SER A 194 2.20 -1.01 9.57
C SER A 194 2.12 -2.07 8.48
N VAL A 195 2.03 -3.34 8.88
CA VAL A 195 1.95 -4.50 7.99
C VAL A 195 0.68 -4.45 7.14
N ILE A 196 -0.48 -4.20 7.77
CA ILE A 196 -1.76 -4.06 7.06
C ILE A 196 -1.70 -2.90 6.06
N SER A 197 -1.12 -1.76 6.45
CA SER A 197 -0.98 -0.60 5.58
C SER A 197 -0.08 -0.88 4.38
N CYS A 198 1.01 -1.64 4.58
CA CYS A 198 1.91 -2.06 3.50
C CYS A 198 1.18 -2.98 2.52
N CYS A 199 0.50 -4.02 3.00
CA CYS A 199 -0.30 -4.92 2.16
C CYS A 199 -1.37 -4.18 1.37
N CYS A 200 -2.08 -3.25 2.01
CA CYS A 200 -3.21 -2.54 1.42
C CYS A 200 -2.81 -1.28 0.63
N SER A 201 -1.52 -1.09 0.32
CA SER A 201 -1.05 0.02 -0.50
C SER A 201 -1.70 0.03 -1.89
N PHE A 202 -2.02 1.22 -2.39
CA PHE A 202 -2.65 1.37 -3.71
C PHE A 202 -1.68 0.92 -4.82
N GLY A 203 -0.42 1.38 -4.76
CA GLY A 203 0.60 0.96 -5.70
C GLY A 203 1.08 -0.47 -5.41
N ARG A 204 1.04 -1.35 -6.41
CA ARG A 204 1.57 -2.73 -6.27
C ARG A 204 3.05 -2.78 -5.89
N SER A 205 3.84 -1.77 -6.21
CA SER A 205 5.27 -1.67 -5.83
C SER A 205 5.49 -1.23 -4.39
N GLU A 206 4.45 -0.76 -3.71
CA GLU A 206 4.49 -0.31 -2.32
C GLU A 206 4.02 -1.39 -1.34
N ARG A 207 3.69 -2.59 -1.84
CA ARG A 207 3.34 -3.77 -1.04
C ARG A 207 4.58 -4.67 -0.91
N TYR A 208 4.50 -5.67 -0.03
CA TYR A 208 5.51 -6.73 0.02
C TYR A 208 5.71 -7.35 -1.36
N ALA A 209 6.96 -7.71 -1.66
CA ALA A 209 7.33 -8.28 -2.93
C ALA A 209 6.74 -9.69 -3.12
N ASP A 210 6.70 -10.45 -2.03
CA ASP A 210 6.32 -11.85 -1.90
C ASP A 210 5.76 -12.12 -0.49
N ILE A 211 5.36 -13.37 -0.22
CA ILE A 211 4.81 -13.80 1.06
C ILE A 211 5.90 -13.87 2.14
N ASP A 212 7.13 -14.28 1.81
CA ASP A 212 8.24 -14.35 2.76
C ASP A 212 8.53 -12.99 3.41
N ALA A 213 8.58 -11.92 2.60
CA ALA A 213 8.76 -10.57 3.11
C ALA A 213 7.60 -10.14 4.03
N PHE A 214 6.37 -10.54 3.70
CA PHE A 214 5.21 -10.30 4.56
C PHE A 214 5.32 -11.06 5.88
N LEU A 215 5.60 -12.37 5.85
CA LEU A 215 5.70 -13.22 7.03
C LEU A 215 6.84 -12.78 7.95
N SER A 216 7.96 -12.34 7.37
CA SER A 216 9.06 -11.76 8.13
C SER A 216 8.59 -10.57 8.96
N ASP A 217 7.97 -9.55 8.35
CA ASP A 217 7.50 -8.39 9.12
C ASP A 217 6.35 -8.78 10.09
N PHE A 218 5.35 -9.51 9.60
CA PHE A 218 4.19 -9.95 10.38
C PHE A 218 4.58 -10.73 11.65
N ASN A 219 5.59 -11.60 11.55
CA ASN A 219 6.03 -12.38 12.70
C ASN A 219 6.87 -11.59 13.71
N HIS A 220 7.58 -10.55 13.26
CA HIS A 220 8.48 -9.73 14.09
C HIS A 220 7.79 -8.52 14.76
N GLN A 221 6.50 -8.25 14.47
CA GLN A 221 5.72 -7.19 15.13
C GLN A 221 5.58 -7.33 16.66
N LYS A 222 5.94 -8.50 17.24
CA LYS A 222 6.06 -8.68 18.70
C LYS A 222 7.29 -8.02 19.32
N ARG A 223 8.22 -7.46 18.52
CA ARG A 223 9.43 -6.82 19.05
C ARG A 223 9.06 -5.60 19.90
N SER A 224 9.36 -5.70 21.19
CA SER A 224 9.17 -4.63 22.17
C SER A 224 9.96 -3.39 21.75
N ARG A 225 9.59 -2.18 22.22
CA ARG A 225 10.48 -0.99 22.15
C ARG A 225 11.90 -1.27 22.67
N ALA A 226 12.07 -2.33 23.47
CA ALA A 226 13.36 -2.82 23.95
C ALA A 226 14.22 -3.43 22.82
N ASP A 227 13.64 -4.25 21.94
CA ASP A 227 14.38 -4.95 20.88
C ASP A 227 14.89 -3.97 19.82
N TYR A 228 14.11 -2.94 19.50
CA TYR A 228 14.58 -1.83 18.66
C TYR A 228 15.71 -1.03 19.31
N ARG A 229 15.75 -0.95 20.64
CA ARG A 229 16.82 -0.26 21.37
C ARG A 229 18.08 -1.12 21.43
N GLU A 230 17.93 -2.44 21.46
CA GLU A 230 19.03 -3.40 21.50
C GLU A 230 19.65 -3.58 20.10
N GLU A 231 18.85 -3.69 19.05
CA GLU A 231 19.29 -3.71 17.65
C GLU A 231 19.95 -2.37 17.25
N ALA A 232 19.36 -1.23 17.62
CA ALA A 232 20.01 0.08 17.44
C ALA A 232 21.28 0.24 18.29
N ALA A 233 21.36 -0.40 19.46
CA ALA A 233 22.57 -0.40 20.28
C ALA A 233 23.66 -1.29 19.66
N GLU A 234 23.31 -2.45 19.12
CA GLU A 234 24.23 -3.36 18.41
C GLU A 234 24.74 -2.77 17.11
N ASP A 235 23.87 -2.12 16.33
CA ASP A 235 24.24 -1.41 15.10
C ASP A 235 25.12 -0.20 15.39
N LEU A 236 24.82 0.52 16.47
CA LEU A 236 25.69 1.58 16.99
C LEU A 236 27.03 1.01 17.47
N GLN A 237 27.05 -0.17 18.10
CA GLN A 237 28.26 -0.87 18.52
C GLN A 237 29.10 -1.36 17.34
N ARG A 238 28.47 -1.86 16.27
CA ARG A 238 29.13 -2.24 15.02
C ARG A 238 29.67 -1.03 14.27
N ALA A 239 28.94 0.10 14.29
CA ALA A 239 29.37 1.35 13.66
C ALA A 239 30.50 2.05 14.43
N MET A 240 30.59 1.84 15.76
CA MET A 240 31.64 2.41 16.61
C MET A 240 32.88 1.50 16.66
N GLY A 241 33.77 1.67 15.67
CA GLY A 241 35.14 1.12 15.68
C GLY A 241 36.04 1.68 16.81
N PRO A 242 37.31 1.24 16.92
CA PRO A 242 38.13 1.28 18.14
C PRO A 242 38.55 2.67 18.69
N ASN A 243 38.10 3.78 18.12
CA ASN A 243 38.52 5.13 18.51
C ASN A 243 37.60 5.77 19.56
N ARG A 244 37.46 5.10 20.71
CA ARG A 244 36.56 5.50 21.81
C ARG A 244 36.88 6.87 22.42
N ALA A 245 38.15 7.28 22.42
CA ALA A 245 38.60 8.53 23.03
C ALA A 245 38.36 9.76 22.14
N ALA A 246 38.48 9.62 20.82
CA ALA A 246 38.38 10.74 19.88
C ALA A 246 36.94 11.23 19.73
N MET A 247 35.96 10.32 19.71
CA MET A 247 34.54 10.65 19.55
C MET A 247 33.94 11.33 20.79
N GLY A 248 34.39 10.96 22.00
CA GLY A 248 33.95 11.62 23.23
C GLY A 248 34.40 13.08 23.28
N ILE A 249 35.60 13.38 22.79
CA ILE A 249 36.15 14.74 22.72
C ILE A 249 35.38 15.58 21.69
N VAL A 250 35.07 15.03 20.51
CA VAL A 250 34.30 15.74 19.47
C VAL A 250 32.88 16.05 19.94
N ALA A 251 32.19 15.10 20.58
CA ALA A 251 30.86 15.33 21.13
C ALA A 251 30.86 16.41 22.21
N LEU A 252 31.87 16.42 23.09
CA LEU A 252 32.01 17.43 24.14
C LEU A 252 32.30 18.83 23.55
N ILE A 253 33.11 18.90 22.50
CA ILE A 253 33.37 20.15 21.76
C ILE A 253 32.09 20.67 21.11
N VAL A 254 31.30 19.80 20.45
CA VAL A 254 30.03 20.20 19.83
C VAL A 254 29.05 20.74 20.87
N VAL A 255 28.93 20.08 22.04
CA VAL A 255 28.09 20.57 23.14
C VAL A 255 28.57 21.94 23.65
N LEU A 256 29.88 22.12 23.82
CA LEU A 256 30.46 23.40 24.26
C LEU A 256 30.22 24.52 23.23
N VAL A 257 30.32 24.22 21.93
CA VAL A 257 30.03 25.18 20.85
C VAL A 257 28.55 25.57 20.85
N ILE A 258 27.64 24.61 21.05
CA ILE A 258 26.20 24.90 21.15
C ILE A 258 25.90 25.77 22.37
N VAL A 259 26.49 25.47 23.53
CA VAL A 259 26.31 26.26 24.75
C VAL A 259 26.85 27.69 24.56
N ALA A 260 28.01 27.84 23.94
CA ALA A 260 28.59 29.16 23.63
C ALA A 260 27.72 29.95 22.64
N ALA A 261 27.20 29.29 21.59
CA ALA A 261 26.30 29.91 20.62
C ALA A 261 24.99 30.40 21.27
N VAL A 262 24.40 29.60 22.17
CA VAL A 262 23.20 30.01 22.92
C VAL A 262 23.48 31.17 23.86
N TRP A 263 24.67 31.22 24.47
CA TRP A 263 25.07 32.31 25.34
C TRP A 263 25.27 33.63 24.56
N ILE A 264 25.95 33.59 23.42
CA ILE A 264 26.16 34.74 22.53
C ILE A 264 24.81 35.25 21.97
N PHE A 265 23.93 34.34 21.56
CA PHE A 265 22.61 34.70 21.03
C PHE A 265 21.75 35.39 22.09
N ARG A 266 21.84 34.95 23.35
CA ARG A 266 21.19 35.63 24.50
C ARG A 266 21.81 37.01 24.77
N GLN A 267 23.11 37.16 24.63
CA GLN A 267 23.79 38.44 24.80
C GLN A 267 23.36 39.46 23.73
N GLN A 268 23.27 39.05 22.47
CA GLN A 268 22.76 39.90 21.38
C GLN A 268 21.31 40.31 21.59
N SER A 269 20.45 39.39 22.09
CA SER A 269 19.05 39.70 22.35
C SER A 269 18.86 40.82 23.40
N GLN A 270 19.77 40.97 24.36
CA GLN A 270 19.72 42.05 25.36
C GLN A 270 20.18 43.41 24.81
N GLN A 271 20.96 43.44 23.73
CA GLN A 271 21.39 44.71 23.10
C GLN A 271 20.29 45.31 22.23
N THR A 272 19.54 44.49 21.50
CA THR A 272 18.41 44.94 20.65
C THR A 272 17.27 45.56 21.46
N ASP A 273 17.04 45.10 22.69
CA ASP A 273 15.99 45.67 23.56
C ASP A 273 16.37 47.07 24.10
N ASN A 274 17.66 47.40 24.14
CA ASN A 274 18.15 48.67 24.67
C ASN A 274 18.25 49.78 23.61
N GLU A 275 18.48 49.44 22.34
CA GLU A 275 18.53 50.43 21.23
C GLU A 275 17.13 50.84 20.74
N THR A 276 16.12 49.98 20.89
CA THR A 276 14.74 50.27 20.45
C THR A 276 14.01 51.23 21.40
N ALA A 277 14.53 51.46 22.61
CA ALA A 277 13.95 52.38 23.60
C ALA A 277 14.41 53.85 23.45
N GLN A 278 15.44 54.14 22.64
CA GLN A 278 16.01 55.49 22.49
C GLN A 278 15.74 56.17 21.13
N ALA A 279 15.09 55.50 20.18
CA ALA A 279 14.92 56.02 18.82
C ALA A 279 13.52 56.59 18.49
N THR A 280 12.64 56.83 19.47
CA THR A 280 11.26 57.32 19.24
C THR A 280 11.04 58.81 19.56
N GLU A 281 12.10 59.60 19.70
CA GLU A 281 12.02 61.06 19.75
C GLU A 281 13.01 61.66 18.75
N GLN A 282 12.57 61.92 17.51
CA GLN A 282 12.80 63.19 16.78
C GLN A 282 12.37 63.14 15.30
N VAL A 283 11.29 63.89 15.01
CA VAL A 283 11.14 64.92 13.95
C VAL A 283 11.29 64.53 12.46
N ASP A 284 10.12 64.36 11.83
CA ASP A 284 9.54 65.11 10.69
C ASP A 284 10.45 65.99 9.79
N SER A 285 10.41 65.78 8.46
CA SER A 285 10.17 66.82 7.41
C SER A 285 10.72 66.45 6.00
N THR A 286 9.91 66.77 4.98
CA THR A 286 10.21 67.17 3.58
C THR A 286 10.61 66.14 2.49
N ALA A 287 9.60 65.80 1.67
CA ALA A 287 9.39 66.17 0.25
C ALA A 287 10.43 65.90 -0.89
N ALA A 288 9.87 65.35 -1.98
CA ALA A 288 10.07 65.65 -3.41
C ALA A 288 11.08 64.86 -4.27
N ALA A 289 10.50 63.99 -5.11
CA ALA A 289 10.59 63.92 -6.58
C ALA A 289 11.92 63.65 -7.32
N SER A 290 11.82 62.63 -8.18
CA SER A 290 12.19 62.58 -9.61
C SER A 290 13.57 62.06 -10.06
N ASN A 291 13.46 61.06 -10.94
CA ASN A 291 14.07 60.97 -12.27
C ASN A 291 15.49 60.38 -12.51
N THR A 292 15.44 59.23 -13.20
CA THR A 292 16.12 58.94 -14.50
C THR A 292 17.46 58.19 -14.50
N SER A 293 17.40 57.10 -15.28
CA SER A 293 18.38 56.21 -15.89
C SER A 293 19.77 56.74 -16.26
N SER A 294 20.79 55.88 -16.20
CA SER A 294 21.64 55.52 -17.36
C SER A 294 22.58 54.35 -17.10
N GLU A 295 22.89 53.68 -18.20
CA GLU A 295 23.67 52.46 -18.43
C GLU A 295 25.17 52.52 -18.08
N ALA A 296 25.75 51.31 -18.10
CA ALA A 296 27.14 50.89 -17.89
C ALA A 296 28.18 51.52 -18.85
N PRO A 297 29.47 51.19 -18.64
CA PRO A 297 30.08 50.29 -19.63
C PRO A 297 30.99 49.18 -19.07
N VAL A 298 31.29 48.27 -20.00
CA VAL A 298 31.92 46.95 -19.95
C VAL A 298 33.45 46.99 -19.79
N ALA A 299 34.02 46.00 -19.08
CA ALA A 299 35.35 45.44 -19.38
C ALA A 299 35.54 43.98 -18.86
N THR A 300 35.45 43.03 -19.80
CA THR A 300 36.30 41.83 -20.04
C THR A 300 36.70 40.86 -18.90
N SER A 301 36.22 39.62 -19.07
CA SER A 301 36.54 38.36 -18.36
C SER A 301 37.99 37.86 -18.55
N PRO A 302 38.37 36.75 -17.86
CA PRO A 302 38.23 35.47 -18.55
C PRO A 302 37.47 34.38 -17.77
N ALA A 303 36.83 33.56 -18.59
CA ALA A 303 36.05 32.36 -18.36
C ALA A 303 36.44 31.42 -17.20
N THR A 304 35.42 30.90 -16.53
CA THR A 304 35.32 29.47 -16.22
C THR A 304 33.87 29.05 -16.49
N THR A 305 33.71 28.01 -17.30
CA THR A 305 32.51 27.64 -18.04
C THR A 305 31.79 26.46 -17.38
N ALA A 306 30.47 26.62 -17.15
CA ALA A 306 29.41 25.61 -16.92
C ALA A 306 29.42 24.78 -15.60
N PRO A 307 28.24 24.36 -15.06
CA PRO A 307 26.97 24.12 -15.76
C PRO A 307 25.73 24.82 -15.15
N GLN A 308 25.13 25.76 -15.87
CA GLN A 308 23.76 26.25 -15.61
C GLN A 308 22.73 25.83 -16.67
N ASP A 309 23.16 25.21 -17.78
CA ASP A 309 22.27 24.87 -18.91
C ASP A 309 21.49 23.54 -18.74
N SER A 310 21.91 22.63 -17.85
CA SER A 310 21.22 21.33 -17.66
C SER A 310 19.92 21.44 -16.84
N ASP A 311 19.84 22.45 -15.98
CA ASP A 311 18.80 22.53 -14.94
C ASP A 311 17.51 23.16 -15.48
N GLN A 312 17.61 24.13 -16.39
CA GLN A 312 16.44 24.73 -17.05
C GLN A 312 15.87 23.83 -18.16
N ALA A 313 16.70 23.06 -18.87
CA ALA A 313 16.24 22.15 -19.91
C ALA A 313 15.28 21.08 -19.36
N SER A 314 15.64 20.48 -18.22
CA SER A 314 14.82 19.47 -17.52
C SER A 314 13.49 20.03 -17.01
N LEU A 315 13.46 21.31 -16.64
CA LEU A 315 12.25 22.01 -16.18
C LEU A 315 11.32 22.34 -17.37
N ASN A 316 11.88 22.81 -18.48
CA ASN A 316 11.14 23.16 -19.68
C ASN A 316 10.50 21.95 -20.36
N GLU A 317 11.08 20.76 -20.22
CA GLU A 317 10.49 19.51 -20.70
C GLU A 317 9.33 19.01 -19.80
N LEU A 318 9.43 19.21 -18.49
CA LEU A 318 8.47 18.69 -17.51
C LEU A 318 7.21 19.58 -17.38
N MET A 319 7.38 20.91 -17.37
CA MET A 319 6.30 21.83 -17.03
C MET A 319 5.08 21.77 -17.95
N PRO A 320 5.17 21.57 -19.28
CA PRO A 320 3.99 21.45 -20.14
C PRO A 320 3.06 20.28 -19.75
N GLN A 321 3.63 19.14 -19.36
CA GLN A 321 2.85 18.00 -18.87
C GLN A 321 2.21 18.32 -17.51
N VAL A 322 2.96 18.98 -16.62
CA VAL A 322 2.47 19.38 -15.30
C VAL A 322 1.29 20.34 -15.39
N GLN A 323 1.34 21.29 -16.33
CA GLN A 323 0.25 22.21 -16.63
C GLN A 323 -0.99 21.46 -17.13
N THR A 324 -0.80 20.54 -18.10
CA THR A 324 -1.88 19.69 -18.63
C THR A 324 -2.57 18.85 -17.53
N ASP A 325 -1.79 18.28 -16.62
CA ASP A 325 -2.31 17.48 -15.51
C ASP A 325 -3.07 18.34 -14.50
N LEU A 326 -2.56 19.55 -14.22
CA LEU A 326 -3.25 20.52 -13.36
C LEU A 326 -4.57 20.98 -13.97
N ASP A 327 -4.62 21.34 -15.26
CA ASP A 327 -5.87 21.70 -15.95
C ASP A 327 -6.92 20.59 -15.84
N ASN A 328 -6.51 19.33 -16.02
CA ASN A 328 -7.37 18.17 -15.84
C ASN A 328 -7.86 18.01 -14.39
N ILE A 329 -7.01 18.29 -13.40
CA ILE A 329 -7.37 18.26 -11.98
C ILE A 329 -8.41 19.34 -11.68
N TYR A 330 -8.22 20.55 -12.20
CA TYR A 330 -9.16 21.67 -12.04
C TYR A 330 -10.51 21.38 -12.68
N ALA A 331 -10.52 20.88 -13.93
CA ALA A 331 -11.75 20.53 -14.64
C ALA A 331 -12.57 19.42 -13.95
N LYS A 332 -11.91 18.47 -13.28
CA LYS A 332 -12.56 17.29 -12.66
C LYS A 332 -12.81 17.43 -11.15
N ALA A 333 -12.48 18.56 -10.53
CA ALA A 333 -12.64 18.73 -9.09
C ALA A 333 -14.06 19.19 -8.72
N LYS A 334 -14.74 18.41 -7.87
CA LYS A 334 -16.05 18.79 -7.31
C LYS A 334 -15.83 19.57 -5.99
N GLY A 335 -15.56 20.86 -6.12
CA GLY A 335 -15.47 21.82 -5.00
C GLY A 335 -14.06 22.06 -4.44
N LYS A 336 -13.88 23.22 -3.77
CA LYS A 336 -12.58 23.76 -3.31
C LYS A 336 -11.78 22.82 -2.41
N LYS A 337 -12.44 22.08 -1.51
CA LYS A 337 -11.78 21.11 -0.60
C LYS A 337 -11.25 19.90 -1.36
N SER A 338 -12.00 19.39 -2.34
CA SER A 338 -11.55 18.30 -3.21
C SER A 338 -10.40 18.75 -4.11
N LEU A 339 -10.46 19.98 -4.63
CA LEU A 339 -9.42 20.55 -5.48
C LEU A 339 -8.09 20.66 -4.73
N LYS A 340 -8.09 21.33 -3.56
CA LYS A 340 -6.89 21.50 -2.71
C LYS A 340 -6.24 20.16 -2.35
N ARG A 341 -7.05 19.14 -2.06
CA ARG A 341 -6.56 17.78 -1.76
C ARG A 341 -5.91 17.11 -2.98
N LYS A 342 -6.53 17.22 -4.17
CA LYS A 342 -6.00 16.63 -5.42
C LYS A 342 -4.69 17.30 -5.85
N VAL A 343 -4.66 18.64 -5.86
CA VAL A 343 -3.46 19.43 -6.19
C VAL A 343 -2.32 19.12 -5.21
N SER A 344 -2.59 19.10 -3.90
CA SER A 344 -1.57 18.80 -2.89
C SER A 344 -1.03 17.37 -3.01
N LYS A 345 -1.90 16.39 -3.32
CA LYS A 345 -1.48 14.99 -3.53
C LYS A 345 -0.62 14.86 -4.79
N TYR A 346 -1.01 15.53 -5.87
CA TYR A 346 -0.26 15.56 -7.14
C TYR A 346 1.14 16.17 -6.95
N TYR A 347 1.22 17.36 -6.34
CA TYR A 347 2.49 18.03 -6.04
C TYR A 347 3.44 17.17 -5.19
N LYS A 348 2.94 16.61 -4.07
CA LYS A 348 3.76 15.76 -3.18
C LYS A 348 4.27 14.50 -3.88
N GLY A 349 3.44 13.88 -4.72
CA GLY A 349 3.81 12.70 -5.49
C GLY A 349 4.91 13.03 -6.49
N LEU A 350 4.71 14.07 -7.30
CA LEU A 350 5.68 14.48 -8.32
C LEU A 350 7.01 14.91 -7.69
N ARG A 351 6.98 15.72 -6.62
CA ARG A 351 8.18 16.15 -5.90
C ARG A 351 8.99 14.99 -5.33
N LYS A 352 8.32 13.95 -4.80
CA LYS A 352 8.99 12.74 -4.30
C LYS A 352 9.66 11.95 -5.43
N VAL A 353 9.03 11.88 -6.60
CA VAL A 353 9.60 11.22 -7.79
C VAL A 353 10.81 11.99 -8.31
N LEU A 354 10.75 13.33 -8.38
CA LEU A 354 11.88 14.15 -8.83
C LEU A 354 13.08 14.02 -7.89
N ALA A 355 12.87 14.06 -6.57
CA ALA A 355 13.91 13.79 -5.59
C ALA A 355 14.50 12.37 -5.74
N GLY A 356 13.65 11.35 -5.98
CA GLY A 356 14.10 9.98 -6.24
C GLY A 356 14.85 9.78 -7.57
N LYS A 357 14.69 10.69 -8.53
CA LYS A 357 15.45 10.72 -9.80
C LYS A 357 16.79 11.47 -9.69
N GLY A 358 17.17 11.92 -8.49
CA GLY A 358 18.44 12.59 -8.25
C GLY A 358 18.45 14.07 -8.63
N TRP A 359 17.30 14.74 -8.67
CA TRP A 359 17.25 16.19 -8.87
C TRP A 359 17.96 16.93 -7.73
N SER A 360 18.73 17.97 -8.07
CA SER A 360 19.41 18.82 -7.09
C SER A 360 18.41 19.69 -6.32
N ASP A 361 18.82 20.20 -5.15
CA ASP A 361 17.98 21.11 -4.36
C ASP A 361 17.60 22.38 -5.14
N ALA A 362 18.50 22.87 -6.01
CA ALA A 362 18.24 24.02 -6.86
C ALA A 362 17.16 23.72 -7.93
N GLN A 363 17.22 22.53 -8.55
CA GLN A 363 16.21 22.08 -9.52
C GLN A 363 14.84 21.89 -8.85
N LEU A 364 14.80 21.31 -7.65
CA LEU A 364 13.57 21.14 -6.88
C LEU A 364 12.96 22.49 -6.47
N GLN A 365 13.77 23.47 -6.08
CA GLN A 365 13.29 24.83 -5.79
C GLN A 365 12.75 25.54 -7.03
N ALA A 366 13.40 25.38 -8.19
CA ALA A 366 12.93 25.93 -9.45
C ALA A 366 11.57 25.33 -9.86
N PHE A 367 11.41 24.01 -9.67
CA PHE A 367 10.13 23.33 -9.85
C PHE A 367 9.06 23.79 -8.85
N ASP A 368 9.40 23.91 -7.57
CA ASP A 368 8.48 24.36 -6.52
C ASP A 368 7.93 25.76 -6.85
N LYS A 369 8.78 26.66 -7.35
CA LYS A 369 8.39 28.00 -7.81
C LYS A 369 7.49 27.95 -9.04
N ALA A 370 7.89 27.25 -10.09
CA ALA A 370 7.13 27.17 -11.34
C ALA A 370 5.74 26.53 -11.14
N PHE A 371 5.65 25.52 -10.29
CA PHE A 371 4.39 24.91 -9.89
C PHE A 371 3.50 25.88 -9.12
N ALA A 372 4.06 26.61 -8.15
CA ALA A 372 3.32 27.59 -7.36
C ALA A 372 2.78 28.75 -8.22
N ASP A 373 3.58 29.25 -9.16
CA ASP A 373 3.20 30.34 -10.06
C ASP A 373 2.00 29.93 -10.94
N TYR A 374 2.06 28.76 -11.57
CA TYR A 374 0.97 28.28 -12.44
C TYR A 374 -0.30 27.92 -11.64
N ASN A 375 -0.14 27.25 -10.49
CA ASN A 375 -1.29 26.95 -9.62
C ASN A 375 -1.92 28.23 -9.04
N GLY A 376 -1.12 29.29 -8.82
CA GLY A 376 -1.59 30.61 -8.44
C GLY A 376 -2.45 31.27 -9.53
N GLN A 377 -1.98 31.23 -10.78
CA GLN A 377 -2.75 31.72 -11.94
C GLN A 377 -4.10 31.01 -12.07
N LYS A 378 -4.12 29.68 -11.96
CA LYS A 378 -5.35 28.86 -12.03
C LYS A 378 -6.32 29.06 -10.88
N MET A 379 -5.86 29.54 -9.72
CA MET A 379 -6.76 29.90 -8.60
C MET A 379 -7.36 31.29 -8.76
N ALA A 380 -6.77 32.14 -9.60
CA ALA A 380 -7.25 33.50 -9.88
C ALA A 380 -8.23 33.55 -11.07
N GLU A 381 -8.12 32.61 -12.01
CA GLU A 381 -9.14 32.25 -13.02
C GLU A 381 -10.38 31.61 -12.39
#